data_AF-A0A521JZB0-F1
#
_entry.id   AF-A0A521JZB0-F1
#
_cell.length_a   1.000
_cell.length_b   1.000
_cell.length_c   1.000
_cell.angle_alpha   90.00
_cell.angle_beta   90.00
_cell.angle_gamma   90.00
#
_symmetry.space_group_name_H-M   'P 1'
#
loop_
_entity.id
_entity.type
_entity.pdbx_description
1 polymer ?
#
loop_
_entity_poly.entity_id
_entity_poly.type
_entity_poly.pdbx_seq_one_letter_code
_entity_poly.pdbx_strand_id
1 'polypeptide(L)'
;MSSRFRAVKAYKNEAFLGSRDARVLRILSEYLEPETRFRELRIKDTIVMFGSARIPSRETAQAELAQVVASGADRARAEQRLKMSRYYEDTRELARRLTEWSKSLSGTDRRFVVCSGGGPGIMEAANRGASEAKGENVGLNISLPFEQNDNPYITRRLSFEFHYFFMRKFWFSYLAKAFVIMPGGFGTLDEFFEVVTLVQTLKIKKKVAIVLYGTEYWDKVL
;
A
#
# COMPACT_ATOMS: atom_id res chain seq x y z
N MET A 1 -49.40 22.05 16.78
CA MET A 1 -48.23 22.04 15.87
C MET A 1 -47.83 20.59 15.62
N SER A 2 -48.10 20.06 14.41
CA SER A 2 -47.80 18.67 14.07
C SER A 2 -46.30 18.48 13.92
N SER A 3 -45.67 17.78 14.87
CA SER A 3 -44.35 17.19 14.66
C SER A 3 -44.47 16.15 13.56
N ARG A 4 -44.11 16.51 12.32
CA ARG A 4 -44.02 15.55 11.21
C ARG A 4 -42.76 14.73 11.42
N PHE A 5 -42.88 13.63 12.17
CA PHE A 5 -41.86 12.59 12.20
C PHE A 5 -41.58 12.14 10.76
N ARG A 6 -40.34 12.31 10.31
CA ARG A 6 -39.90 11.88 8.97
C ARG A 6 -39.02 10.65 9.13
N ALA A 7 -39.47 9.52 8.58
CA ALA A 7 -38.67 8.31 8.57
C ALA A 7 -37.30 8.56 7.89
N VAL A 8 -36.22 8.13 8.55
CA VAL A 8 -34.87 8.19 8.01
C VAL A 8 -34.71 7.05 7.01
N LYS A 9 -34.20 7.34 5.81
CA LYS A 9 -33.89 6.30 4.82
C LYS A 9 -32.81 5.38 5.39
N ALA A 10 -32.94 4.06 5.21
CA ALA A 10 -32.01 3.09 5.79
C ALA A 10 -30.52 3.37 5.44
N TYR A 11 -30.25 3.76 4.19
CA TYR A 11 -28.90 4.12 3.72
C TYR A 11 -28.38 5.49 4.22
N LYS A 12 -29.17 6.21 5.03
CA LYS A 12 -28.77 7.43 5.75
C LYS A 12 -28.82 7.25 7.28
N ASN A 13 -29.16 6.05 7.76
CA ASN A 13 -29.23 5.75 9.18
C ASN A 13 -27.87 5.24 9.67
N GLU A 14 -27.05 6.12 10.24
CA GLU A 14 -25.70 5.79 10.73
C GLU A 14 -25.71 4.75 11.85
N ALA A 15 -26.71 4.77 12.74
CA ALA A 15 -26.83 3.77 13.80
C ALA A 15 -27.05 2.36 13.22
N PHE A 16 -27.90 2.23 12.20
CA PHE A 16 -28.06 0.98 11.47
C PHE A 16 -26.78 0.63 10.71
N LEU A 17 -26.21 1.57 9.94
CA LEU A 17 -25.01 1.35 9.13
C LEU A 17 -23.75 1.05 9.96
N GLY A 18 -23.71 1.41 11.25
CA GLY A 18 -22.66 1.03 12.20
C GLY A 18 -22.93 -0.28 12.94
N SER A 19 -24.18 -0.75 12.96
CA SER A 19 -24.60 -1.95 13.69
C SER A 19 -24.02 -3.25 13.13
N ARG A 20 -24.18 -4.37 13.85
CA ARG A 20 -23.82 -5.71 13.37
C ARG A 20 -24.62 -6.12 12.13
N ASP A 21 -25.88 -5.70 12.03
CA ASP A 21 -26.81 -6.12 10.99
C ASP A 21 -26.42 -5.55 9.61
N ALA A 22 -25.83 -4.36 9.58
CA ALA A 22 -25.35 -3.73 8.35
C ALA A 22 -23.90 -4.13 7.98
N ARG A 23 -23.28 -5.10 8.66
CA ARG A 23 -21.89 -5.51 8.38
C ARG A 23 -21.69 -5.93 6.92
N VAL A 24 -22.62 -6.69 6.35
CA VAL A 24 -22.55 -7.15 4.95
C VAL A 24 -22.56 -5.95 3.99
N LEU A 25 -23.34 -4.90 4.30
CA LEU A 25 -23.37 -3.67 3.50
C LEU A 25 -22.02 -2.96 3.55
N ARG A 26 -21.37 -2.87 4.71
CA ARG A 26 -20.04 -2.25 4.83
C ARG A 26 -18.97 -3.02 4.06
N ILE A 27 -18.98 -4.35 4.13
CA ILE A 27 -18.08 -5.20 3.33
C ILE A 27 -18.32 -4.96 1.83
N LEU A 28 -19.58 -4.95 1.40
CA LEU A 28 -19.91 -4.70 0.00
C LEU A 28 -19.50 -3.28 -0.45
N SER A 29 -19.60 -2.27 0.42
CA SER A 29 -19.11 -0.93 0.13
C SER A 29 -17.59 -0.89 -0.09
N GLU A 30 -16.80 -1.59 0.73
CA GLU A 30 -15.34 -1.71 0.55
C GLU A 30 -14.94 -2.54 -0.70
N TYR A 31 -15.88 -3.25 -1.30
CA TYR A 31 -15.71 -3.82 -2.63
C TYR A 31 -16.10 -2.82 -3.73
N LEU A 32 -17.32 -2.28 -3.69
CA LEU A 32 -17.88 -1.50 -4.79
C LEU A 32 -17.25 -0.11 -4.97
N GLU A 33 -16.85 0.55 -3.87
CA GLU A 33 -16.26 1.89 -3.96
C GLU A 33 -14.88 1.85 -4.65
N PRO A 34 -13.93 0.96 -4.25
CA PRO A 34 -12.67 0.83 -4.97
C PRO A 34 -12.84 0.42 -6.42
N GLU A 35 -13.71 -0.56 -6.70
CA GLU A 35 -14.02 -0.99 -8.07
C GLU A 35 -14.48 0.19 -8.94
N THR A 36 -15.35 1.04 -8.39
CA THR A 36 -15.89 2.21 -9.10
C THR A 36 -14.79 3.22 -9.41
N ARG A 37 -13.95 3.59 -8.42
CA ARG A 37 -12.86 4.54 -8.66
C ARG A 37 -11.80 4.00 -9.60
N PHE A 38 -11.44 2.73 -9.50
CA PHE A 38 -10.50 2.09 -10.42
C PHE A 38 -11.02 2.11 -11.85
N ARG A 39 -12.32 1.83 -12.06
CA ARG A 39 -12.96 1.91 -13.38
C ARG A 39 -12.94 3.34 -13.93
N GLU A 40 -13.33 4.34 -13.15
CA GLU A 40 -13.36 5.74 -13.56
C GLU A 40 -11.97 6.28 -13.93
N LEU A 41 -10.96 5.92 -13.14
CA LEU A 41 -9.57 6.34 -13.34
C LEU A 41 -8.79 5.43 -14.30
N ARG A 42 -9.47 4.42 -14.87
CA ARG A 42 -8.92 3.44 -15.82
C ARG A 42 -7.69 2.70 -15.28
N ILE A 43 -7.71 2.39 -13.98
CA ILE A 43 -6.69 1.58 -13.31
C ILE A 43 -7.01 0.11 -13.57
N LYS A 44 -6.26 -0.54 -14.46
CA LYS A 44 -6.49 -1.94 -14.83
C LYS A 44 -5.44 -2.90 -14.27
N ASP A 45 -4.19 -2.44 -14.22
CA ASP A 45 -3.04 -3.24 -13.88
C ASP A 45 -2.19 -2.51 -12.85
N THR A 46 -1.89 -3.18 -11.73
CA THR A 46 -1.03 -2.62 -10.68
C THR A 46 0.29 -3.39 -10.55
N ILE A 47 1.33 -2.67 -10.10
CA ILE A 47 2.54 -3.27 -9.56
C ILE A 47 2.52 -3.01 -8.06
N VAL A 48 2.32 -4.07 -7.29
CA VAL A 48 2.19 -3.98 -5.84
C VAL A 48 3.57 -4.03 -5.20
N MET A 49 3.86 -3.09 -4.31
CA MET A 49 5.11 -3.04 -3.56
C MET A 49 4.83 -3.18 -2.06
N PHE A 50 5.40 -4.21 -1.45
CA PHE A 50 5.30 -4.49 -0.03
C PHE A 50 6.66 -4.32 0.65
N GLY A 51 6.64 -3.98 1.93
CA GLY A 51 7.85 -3.89 2.75
C GLY A 51 7.62 -3.22 4.09
N SER A 52 8.71 -3.01 4.82
CA SER A 52 8.67 -2.47 6.18
C SER A 52 8.12 -1.05 6.24
N ALA A 53 7.18 -0.83 7.17
CA ALA A 53 6.73 0.51 7.57
C ALA A 53 7.78 1.29 8.41
N ARG A 54 8.89 0.64 8.79
CA ARG A 54 9.88 1.17 9.74
C ARG A 54 11.22 1.55 9.11
N ILE A 55 11.42 1.30 7.81
CA ILE A 55 12.65 1.67 7.11
C ILE A 55 12.53 3.14 6.70
N PRO A 56 13.33 4.06 7.27
CA PRO A 56 13.25 5.48 6.95
C PRO A 56 13.88 5.80 5.58
N SER A 57 13.58 7.00 5.06
CA SER A 57 14.36 7.59 3.97
C SER A 57 15.83 7.78 4.37
N ARG A 58 16.75 7.87 3.40
CA ARG A 58 18.16 8.11 3.70
C ARG A 58 18.36 9.42 4.44
N GLU A 59 17.65 10.47 4.04
CA GLU A 59 17.70 11.79 4.68
C GLU A 59 17.31 11.71 6.16
N THR A 60 16.16 11.08 6.45
CA THR A 60 15.70 10.87 7.84
C THR A 60 16.70 10.05 8.65
N ALA A 61 17.25 8.97 8.08
CA ALA A 61 18.21 8.12 8.76
C ALA A 61 19.53 8.85 9.08
N GLN A 62 19.99 9.73 8.18
CA GLN A 62 21.18 10.56 8.39
C GLN A 62 20.95 11.59 9.50
N ALA A 63 19.79 12.24 9.51
CA ALA A 63 19.42 13.18 10.57
C ALA A 63 19.35 12.49 11.95
N GLU A 64 18.73 11.30 12.02
CA GLU A 64 18.69 10.48 13.23
C GLU A 64 20.09 10.11 13.73
N LEU A 65 20.98 9.67 12.82
CA LEU A 65 22.35 9.32 13.19
C LEU A 65 23.13 10.53 13.72
N ALA A 66 23.00 11.70 13.08
CA ALA A 66 23.65 12.92 13.53
C ALA A 66 23.20 13.33 14.95
N GLN A 67 21.91 13.19 15.26
CA GLN A 67 21.36 13.47 16.60
C GLN A 67 21.85 12.47 17.66
N VAL A 68 21.97 11.19 17.30
CA VAL A 68 22.44 10.14 18.22
C VAL A 68 23.93 10.29 18.53
N VAL A 69 24.75 10.66 17.54
CA VAL A 69 26.18 10.95 17.73
C VAL A 69 26.38 12.13 18.70
N ALA A 70 25.50 13.13 18.66
CA ALA A 70 25.55 14.28 19.56
C ALA A 70 25.08 13.97 21.00
N SER A 71 24.15 13.02 21.17
CA SER A 71 23.52 12.71 22.48
C SER A 71 24.12 11.50 23.21
N GLY A 72 25.01 10.72 22.57
CA GLY A 72 25.61 9.52 23.15
C GLY A 72 24.65 8.32 23.26
N ALA A 73 23.52 8.36 22.55
CA ALA A 73 22.51 7.30 22.54
C ALA A 73 22.92 6.09 21.65
N ASP A 74 22.00 5.13 21.46
CA ASP A 74 22.18 3.86 20.73
C ASP A 74 22.59 4.05 19.25
N ARG A 75 23.90 4.29 19.04
CA ARG A 75 24.54 4.51 17.75
C ARG A 75 24.41 3.31 16.82
N ALA A 76 24.52 2.10 17.35
CA ALA A 76 24.44 0.87 16.56
C ALA A 76 23.08 0.74 15.85
N ARG A 77 21.99 1.08 16.55
CA ARG A 77 20.65 1.10 15.95
C ARG A 77 20.50 2.16 14.88
N ALA A 78 21.04 3.36 15.08
CA ALA A 78 21.00 4.43 14.08
C ALA A 78 21.81 4.09 12.82
N GLU A 79 23.01 3.52 12.97
CA GLU A 79 23.83 3.03 11.85
C GLU A 79 23.11 1.91 11.08
N GLN A 80 22.47 0.98 11.79
CA GLN A 80 21.67 -0.07 11.15
C GLN A 80 20.47 0.51 10.37
N ARG A 81 19.77 1.51 10.93
CA ARG A 81 18.67 2.20 10.21
C ARG A 81 19.18 2.91 8.96
N LEU A 82 20.33 3.57 9.03
CA LEU A 82 20.97 4.18 7.87
C LEU A 82 21.35 3.14 6.80
N LYS A 83 21.90 1.98 7.20
CA LYS A 83 22.17 0.89 6.27
C LYS A 83 20.88 0.39 5.60
N MET A 84 19.82 0.20 6.37
CA MET A 84 18.52 -0.27 5.87
C MET A 84 17.82 0.77 4.98
N SER A 85 18.10 2.06 5.15
CA SER A 85 17.53 3.14 4.30
C SER A 85 17.82 2.96 2.81
N ARG A 86 18.84 2.14 2.44
CA ARG A 86 19.07 1.76 1.04
C ARG A 86 17.81 1.18 0.39
N TYR A 87 17.03 0.38 1.12
CA TYR A 87 15.82 -0.23 0.58
C TYR A 87 14.70 0.78 0.33
N TYR A 88 14.65 1.87 1.11
CA TYR A 88 13.74 2.98 0.82
C TYR A 88 14.12 3.64 -0.51
N GLU A 89 15.39 4.01 -0.69
CA GLU A 89 15.84 4.68 -1.92
C GLU A 89 15.72 3.76 -3.16
N ASP A 90 16.07 2.48 -3.01
CA ASP A 90 15.90 1.48 -4.07
C ASP A 90 14.43 1.32 -4.47
N THR A 91 13.51 1.30 -3.49
CA THR A 91 12.06 1.22 -3.75
C THR A 91 11.57 2.46 -4.49
N ARG A 92 11.98 3.65 -4.02
CA ARG A 92 11.63 4.94 -4.64
C ARG A 92 12.11 5.01 -6.08
N GLU A 93 13.36 4.65 -6.33
CA GLU A 93 13.93 4.65 -7.67
C GLU A 93 13.26 3.61 -8.58
N LEU A 94 13.03 2.39 -8.07
CA LEU A 94 12.31 1.36 -8.82
C LEU A 94 10.90 1.82 -9.20
N ALA A 95 10.15 2.40 -8.27
CA ALA A 95 8.80 2.90 -8.52
C ALA A 95 8.80 4.05 -9.54
N ARG A 96 9.78 4.96 -9.47
CA ARG A 96 9.97 6.03 -10.46
C ARG A 96 10.19 5.46 -11.86
N ARG A 97 11.15 4.53 -12.00
CA ARG A 97 11.49 3.89 -13.29
C ARG A 97 10.33 3.09 -13.87
N LEU A 98 9.61 2.33 -13.05
CA LEU A 98 8.43 1.58 -13.48
C LEU A 98 7.31 2.50 -13.96
N THR A 99 7.13 3.64 -13.30
CA THR A 99 6.13 4.65 -13.69
C THR A 99 6.50 5.31 -15.01
N GLU A 100 7.77 5.67 -15.21
CA GLU A 100 8.26 6.23 -16.47
C GLU A 100 8.13 5.23 -17.62
N TRP A 101 8.53 3.98 -17.38
CA TRP A 101 8.36 2.89 -18.33
C TRP A 101 6.89 2.70 -18.69
N SER A 102 6.00 2.60 -17.71
CA SER A 102 4.54 2.49 -17.88
C SER A 102 4.00 3.60 -18.80
N LYS A 103 4.39 4.86 -18.54
CA LYS A 103 3.98 6.03 -19.34
C LYS A 103 4.52 6.00 -20.78
N SER A 104 5.64 5.32 -21.02
CA SER A 104 6.23 5.18 -22.37
C SER A 104 5.52 4.13 -23.23
N LEU A 105 4.69 3.26 -22.65
CA LEU A 105 4.03 2.19 -23.38
C LEU A 105 2.92 2.74 -24.30
N SER A 106 2.88 2.28 -25.55
CA SER A 106 1.84 2.65 -26.51
C SER A 106 0.48 2.02 -26.19
N GLY A 107 -0.58 2.83 -26.10
CA GLY A 107 -1.95 2.41 -25.80
C GLY A 107 -2.71 3.43 -24.95
N THR A 108 -4.05 3.38 -24.95
CA THR A 108 -4.92 4.36 -24.26
C THR A 108 -5.25 4.01 -22.81
N ASP A 109 -4.84 2.83 -22.34
CA ASP A 109 -5.06 2.39 -20.97
C ASP A 109 -3.85 2.74 -20.09
N ARG A 110 -4.11 3.23 -18.88
CA ARG A 110 -3.08 3.41 -17.85
C ARG A 110 -2.67 2.01 -17.35
N ARG A 111 -1.56 1.50 -17.87
CA ARG A 111 -1.07 0.15 -17.56
C ARG A 111 0.06 0.22 -16.55
N PHE A 112 0.00 -0.58 -15.49
CA PHE A 112 1.03 -0.72 -14.45
C PHE A 112 1.19 0.49 -13.52
N VAL A 113 0.16 0.72 -12.71
CA VAL A 113 0.15 1.74 -11.67
C VAL A 113 0.78 1.20 -10.39
N VAL A 114 1.70 1.95 -9.78
CA VAL A 114 2.30 1.56 -8.50
C VAL A 114 1.22 1.54 -7.42
N CYS A 115 1.17 0.45 -6.65
CA CYS A 115 0.22 0.24 -5.57
C CYS A 115 0.98 -0.17 -4.30
N SER A 116 0.65 0.46 -3.17
CA SER A 116 1.24 0.13 -1.87
C SER A 116 0.14 0.08 -0.80
N GLY A 117 0.53 -0.30 0.43
CA GLY A 117 -0.33 -0.21 1.59
C GLY A 117 -0.53 1.20 2.16
N GLY A 118 0.05 2.22 1.54
CA GLY A 118 -0.16 3.63 1.85
C GLY A 118 0.46 4.15 3.15
N GLY A 119 1.03 3.29 4.00
CA GLY A 119 1.73 3.71 5.21
C GLY A 119 3.15 4.28 4.97
N PRO A 120 3.92 4.52 6.05
CA PRO A 120 5.28 5.04 5.97
C PRO A 120 6.29 3.99 5.45
N GLY A 121 7.55 4.40 5.35
CA GLY A 121 8.67 3.52 5.01
C GLY A 121 8.66 3.06 3.56
N ILE A 122 8.78 1.75 3.31
CA ILE A 122 8.81 1.22 1.94
C ILE A 122 7.55 1.57 1.14
N MET A 123 6.38 1.56 1.81
CA MET A 123 5.12 1.92 1.16
C MET A 123 5.15 3.38 0.68
N GLU A 124 5.60 4.29 1.54
CA GLU A 124 5.84 5.70 1.18
C GLU A 124 6.84 5.84 0.05
N ALA A 125 7.98 5.15 0.10
CA ALA A 125 8.99 5.18 -0.94
C ALA A 125 8.39 4.83 -2.32
N ALA A 126 7.55 3.79 -2.37
CA ALA A 126 6.87 3.38 -3.60
C ALA A 126 5.95 4.49 -4.14
N ASN A 127 5.09 5.06 -3.30
CA ASN A 127 4.19 6.15 -3.72
C ASN A 127 4.98 7.41 -4.13
N ARG A 128 6.02 7.75 -3.37
CA ARG A 128 6.91 8.89 -3.63
C ARG A 128 7.58 8.78 -4.99
N GLY A 129 8.21 7.64 -5.29
CA GLY A 129 8.87 7.41 -6.57
C GLY A 129 7.92 7.56 -7.77
N ALA A 130 6.71 6.99 -7.66
CA ALA A 130 5.69 7.14 -8.67
C ALA A 130 5.18 8.58 -8.83
N SER A 131 4.99 9.29 -7.70
CA SER A 131 4.60 10.70 -7.68
C SER A 131 5.66 11.61 -8.32
N GLU A 132 6.94 11.36 -8.06
CA GLU A 132 8.06 12.11 -8.64
C GLU A 132 8.15 11.94 -10.17
N ALA A 133 7.79 10.76 -10.67
CA ALA A 133 7.61 10.50 -12.11
C ALA A 133 6.32 11.11 -12.68
N LYS A 134 5.55 11.88 -11.89
CA LYS A 134 4.24 12.46 -12.24
C LYS A 134 3.25 11.40 -12.72
N GLY A 135 3.30 10.20 -12.15
CA GLY A 135 2.33 9.14 -12.38
C GLY A 135 1.29 9.08 -11.28
N GLU A 136 0.14 8.51 -11.61
CA GLU A 136 -0.81 8.11 -10.58
C GLU A 136 -0.26 6.91 -9.79
N ASN A 137 -0.69 6.80 -8.54
CA ASN A 137 -0.31 5.71 -7.65
C ASN A 137 -1.40 5.47 -6.61
N VAL A 138 -1.52 4.21 -6.19
CA VAL A 138 -2.58 3.73 -5.30
C VAL A 138 -2.03 3.54 -3.88
N GLY A 139 -2.80 3.99 -2.89
CA GLY A 139 -2.59 3.65 -1.48
C GLY A 139 -3.80 2.92 -0.93
N LEU A 140 -3.63 1.65 -0.56
CA LEU A 140 -4.65 0.85 0.11
C LEU A 140 -4.33 0.84 1.61
N ASN A 141 -4.81 1.82 2.37
CA ASN A 141 -4.58 1.94 3.81
C ASN A 141 -5.50 1.00 4.61
N ILE A 142 -5.18 0.80 5.89
CA ILE A 142 -6.04 0.07 6.83
C ILE A 142 -6.22 0.90 8.10
N SER A 143 -7.45 1.00 8.59
CA SER A 143 -7.74 1.69 9.85
C SER A 143 -7.06 0.95 11.01
N LEU A 144 -6.13 1.61 11.70
CA LEU A 144 -5.48 1.10 12.90
C LEU A 144 -5.77 2.02 14.09
N PRO A 145 -5.77 1.49 15.33
CA PRO A 145 -6.03 2.29 16.53
C PRO A 145 -4.97 3.35 16.83
N PHE A 146 -3.81 3.28 16.18
CA PHE A 146 -2.75 4.28 16.25
C PHE A 146 -2.68 4.94 14.87
N GLU A 147 -2.77 6.27 14.85
CA GLU A 147 -2.81 7.10 13.65
C GLU A 147 -1.63 6.74 12.74
N GLN A 148 -1.93 6.28 11.52
CA GLN A 148 -0.93 6.20 10.47
C GLN A 148 -0.84 7.59 9.84
N ASN A 149 0.35 8.18 9.85
CA ASN A 149 0.61 9.44 9.14
C ASN A 149 0.18 9.29 7.67
N ASP A 150 -0.60 10.26 7.19
CA ASP A 150 -0.98 10.34 5.78
C ASP A 150 0.27 10.41 4.90
N ASN A 151 0.48 9.40 4.08
CA ASN A 151 1.52 9.40 3.05
C ASN A 151 1.14 10.42 1.96
N PRO A 152 1.84 11.57 1.88
CA PRO A 152 1.39 12.71 1.09
C PRO A 152 1.58 12.49 -0.42
N TYR A 153 2.28 11.42 -0.81
CA TYR A 153 2.59 11.11 -2.21
C TYR A 153 1.49 10.29 -2.89
N ILE A 154 0.49 9.81 -2.13
CA ILE A 154 -0.63 9.06 -2.69
C ILE A 154 -1.47 9.98 -3.57
N THR A 155 -1.86 9.48 -4.75
CA THR A 155 -2.83 10.20 -5.59
C THR A 155 -4.15 10.32 -4.84
N ARG A 156 -4.61 11.55 -4.56
CA ARG A 156 -5.79 11.81 -3.70
C ARG A 156 -7.03 10.97 -4.05
N ARG A 157 -7.34 10.79 -5.34
CA ARG A 157 -8.49 9.97 -5.80
C ARG A 157 -8.25 8.46 -5.77
N LEU A 158 -7.05 8.01 -5.39
CA LEU A 158 -6.62 6.62 -5.26
C LEU A 158 -6.09 6.32 -3.85
N SER A 159 -6.43 7.16 -2.87
CA SER A 159 -6.25 6.86 -1.44
C SER A 159 -7.50 6.17 -0.91
N PHE A 160 -7.35 4.93 -0.47
CA PHE A 160 -8.43 4.11 0.07
C PHE A 160 -8.10 3.77 1.52
N GLU A 161 -9.11 3.75 2.38
CA GLU A 161 -9.00 3.27 3.75
C GLU A 161 -9.97 2.10 3.94
N PHE A 162 -9.44 0.97 4.37
CA PHE A 162 -10.20 -0.23 4.64
C PHE A 162 -10.35 -0.45 6.14
N HIS A 163 -11.50 -0.96 6.56
CA HIS A 163 -11.70 -1.52 7.89
C HIS A 163 -11.41 -3.03 7.89
N TYR A 164 -11.76 -3.74 6.81
CA TYR A 164 -11.62 -5.19 6.72
C TYR A 164 -10.31 -5.60 6.03
N PHE A 165 -9.39 -6.22 6.78
CA PHE A 165 -8.12 -6.73 6.24
C PHE A 165 -8.27 -7.60 4.99
N PHE A 166 -9.22 -8.55 4.99
CA PHE A 166 -9.41 -9.44 3.85
C PHE A 166 -9.84 -8.69 2.57
N MET A 167 -10.59 -7.59 2.71
CA MET A 167 -11.02 -6.79 1.56
C MET A 167 -9.84 -6.01 0.98
N ARG A 168 -9.01 -5.42 1.85
CA ARG A 168 -7.76 -4.78 1.44
C ARG A 168 -6.85 -5.75 0.69
N LYS A 169 -6.67 -6.96 1.23
CA LYS A 169 -5.84 -8.00 0.62
C LYS A 169 -6.37 -8.49 -0.73
N PHE A 170 -7.69 -8.61 -0.86
CA PHE A 170 -8.34 -8.85 -2.15
C PHE A 170 -7.92 -7.78 -3.18
N TRP A 171 -7.97 -6.49 -2.82
CA TRP A 171 -7.63 -5.40 -3.74
C TRP A 171 -6.15 -5.36 -4.13
N PHE A 172 -5.22 -5.77 -3.26
CA PHE A 172 -3.83 -5.98 -3.67
C PHE A 172 -3.74 -7.03 -4.78
N SER A 173 -4.42 -8.17 -4.62
CA SER A 173 -4.29 -9.30 -5.54
C SER A 173 -5.09 -9.15 -6.84
N TYR A 174 -6.25 -8.50 -6.80
CA TYR A 174 -7.21 -8.49 -7.89
C TYR A 174 -6.67 -7.80 -9.16
N LEU A 175 -5.99 -6.66 -9.01
CA LEU A 175 -5.40 -5.89 -10.13
C LEU A 175 -3.90 -6.14 -10.35
N ALA A 176 -3.21 -6.83 -9.43
CA ALA A 176 -1.76 -7.04 -9.52
C ALA A 176 -1.33 -7.79 -10.78
N LYS A 177 -0.30 -7.28 -11.45
CA LYS A 177 0.47 -8.01 -12.48
C LYS A 177 1.86 -8.40 -11.99
N ALA A 178 2.36 -7.70 -10.97
CA ALA A 178 3.58 -8.04 -10.29
C ALA A 178 3.51 -7.65 -8.81
N PHE A 179 4.28 -8.37 -8.01
CA PHE A 179 4.56 -8.07 -6.61
C PHE A 179 6.07 -7.89 -6.44
N VAL A 180 6.47 -6.79 -5.83
CA VAL A 180 7.85 -6.55 -5.39
C VAL A 180 7.84 -6.53 -3.88
N ILE A 181 8.52 -7.51 -3.28
CA ILE A 181 8.58 -7.70 -1.83
C ILE A 181 9.94 -7.24 -1.34
N MET A 182 9.97 -6.08 -0.71
CA MET A 182 11.15 -5.52 -0.04
C MET A 182 11.26 -6.10 1.38
N PRO A 183 12.42 -5.94 2.04
CA PRO A 183 12.58 -6.37 3.43
C PRO A 183 11.52 -5.78 4.36
N GLY A 184 10.97 -6.64 5.21
CA GLY A 184 9.74 -6.35 5.92
C GLY A 184 9.62 -7.01 7.29
N GLY A 185 8.46 -6.84 7.91
CA GLY A 185 8.09 -7.53 9.14
C GLY A 185 7.00 -8.57 8.87
N PHE A 186 6.25 -8.92 9.91
CA PHE A 186 5.15 -9.89 9.80
C PHE A 186 4.07 -9.49 8.79
N GLY A 187 3.73 -8.20 8.67
CA GLY A 187 2.75 -7.76 7.66
C GLY A 187 3.20 -8.05 6.23
N THR A 188 4.48 -7.81 5.92
CA THR A 188 5.07 -8.12 4.61
C THR A 188 5.12 -9.62 4.35
N LEU A 189 5.44 -10.42 5.38
CA LEU A 189 5.46 -11.88 5.26
C LEU A 189 4.04 -12.46 5.08
N ASP A 190 3.06 -11.94 5.81
CA ASP A 190 1.64 -12.30 5.66
C ASP A 190 1.16 -12.06 4.22
N GLU A 191 1.41 -10.87 3.67
CA GLU A 191 1.09 -10.55 2.28
C GLU A 191 1.85 -11.44 1.27
N PHE A 192 3.15 -11.69 1.51
CA PHE A 192 3.96 -12.55 0.65
C PHE A 192 3.45 -14.00 0.62
N PHE A 193 3.28 -14.63 1.78
CA PHE A 193 2.81 -16.02 1.86
C PHE A 193 1.38 -16.17 1.35
N GLU A 194 0.52 -15.17 1.55
CA GLU A 194 -0.81 -15.18 0.96
C GLU A 194 -0.75 -15.19 -0.57
N VAL A 195 0.03 -14.31 -1.19
CA VAL A 195 0.17 -14.26 -2.65
C VAL A 195 0.76 -15.57 -3.19
N VAL A 196 1.80 -16.12 -2.54
CA VAL A 196 2.39 -17.41 -2.95
C VAL A 196 1.37 -18.53 -2.84
N THR A 197 0.59 -18.58 -1.76
CA THR A 197 -0.49 -19.57 -1.57
C THR A 197 -1.55 -19.45 -2.67
N LEU A 198 -1.97 -18.23 -3.03
CA LEU A 198 -2.94 -18.00 -4.09
C LEU A 198 -2.43 -18.40 -5.47
N VAL A 199 -1.14 -18.23 -5.74
CA VAL A 199 -0.49 -18.68 -6.98
C VAL A 199 -0.39 -20.21 -7.00
N GLN A 200 0.12 -20.82 -5.92
CA GLN A 200 0.26 -22.27 -5.79
C GLN A 200 -1.08 -23.00 -5.96
N THR A 201 -2.15 -22.44 -5.42
CA THR A 201 -3.51 -23.02 -5.46
C THR A 201 -4.30 -22.63 -6.71
N LEU A 202 -3.69 -21.95 -7.69
CA LEU A 202 -4.30 -21.50 -8.94
C LEU A 202 -5.55 -20.61 -8.75
N LYS A 203 -5.65 -19.94 -7.60
CA LYS A 203 -6.69 -18.93 -7.36
C LYS A 203 -6.39 -17.64 -8.11
N ILE A 204 -5.11 -17.32 -8.28
CA ILE A 204 -4.66 -16.35 -9.27
C ILE A 204 -4.35 -17.11 -10.56
N LYS A 205 -5.27 -17.03 -11.53
CA LYS A 205 -5.12 -17.67 -12.86
C LYS A 205 -4.28 -16.87 -13.85
N LYS A 206 -4.11 -15.57 -13.59
CA LYS A 206 -3.29 -14.66 -14.42
C LYS A 206 -1.81 -14.89 -14.13
N LYS A 207 -0.96 -14.67 -15.14
CA LYS A 207 0.49 -14.62 -14.93
C LYS A 207 0.83 -13.43 -14.04
N VAL A 208 1.52 -13.69 -12.94
CA VAL A 208 1.97 -12.70 -11.98
C VAL A 208 3.45 -12.94 -11.71
N ALA A 209 4.25 -11.87 -11.76
CA ALA A 209 5.64 -11.91 -11.32
C ALA A 209 5.73 -11.63 -9.82
N ILE A 210 6.51 -12.42 -9.08
CA ILE A 210 6.82 -12.17 -7.67
C ILE A 210 8.33 -11.99 -7.57
N VAL A 211 8.77 -10.83 -7.09
CA VAL A 211 10.20 -10.47 -6.96
C VAL A 211 10.51 -10.21 -5.50
N LEU A 212 11.40 -11.00 -4.93
CA LEU A 212 11.99 -10.74 -3.62
C LEU A 212 13.23 -9.86 -3.81
N TYR A 213 13.22 -8.64 -3.28
CA TYR A 213 14.33 -7.71 -3.41
C TYR A 213 15.16 -7.67 -2.13
N GLY A 214 16.49 -7.77 -2.25
CA GLY A 214 17.43 -7.81 -1.12
C GLY A 214 17.81 -9.22 -0.71
N THR A 215 18.59 -9.90 -1.54
CA THR A 215 19.06 -11.29 -1.34
C THR A 215 19.63 -11.52 0.06
N GLU A 216 20.48 -10.62 0.56
CA GLU A 216 21.07 -10.71 1.92
C GLU A 216 20.04 -10.82 3.06
N TYR A 217 18.83 -10.28 2.86
CA TYR A 217 17.73 -10.36 3.82
C TYR A 217 16.95 -11.65 3.62
N TRP A 218 16.54 -11.95 2.38
CA TRP A 218 15.68 -13.11 2.09
C TRP A 218 16.37 -14.45 2.29
N ASP A 219 17.68 -14.55 2.03
CA ASP A 219 18.49 -15.77 2.30
C ASP A 219 18.57 -16.12 3.79
N LYS A 220 18.25 -15.18 4.68
CA LYS A 220 18.19 -15.41 6.14
C LYS A 220 16.79 -15.74 6.63
N VAL A 221 15.78 -15.43 5.84
CA VAL A 221 14.36 -15.54 6.20
C VAL A 221 13.74 -16.83 5.66
N LEU A 222 14.16 -17.26 4.47
CA LEU A 222 13.73 -18.49 3.80
C LEU A 222 14.81 -19.57 3.91
#